data_AF-A0A382QAG6-F1
#
_entry.id   AF-A0A382QAG6-F1
#
_cell.length_a   1.000
_cell.length_b   1.000
_cell.length_c   1.000
_cell.angle_alpha   90.00
_cell.angle_beta   90.00
_cell.angle_gamma   90.00
#
_symmetry.space_group_name_H-M   'P 1'
#
loop_
_entity.id
_entity.type
_entity.pdbx_description
1 polymer ?
#
loop_
_entity_poly.entity_id
_entity_poly.type
_entity_poly.pdbx_seq_one_letter_code
_entity_poly.pdbx_strand_id
1 'polypeptide(L)'
;MVTSIYTYSGMTIIEHDFIVPLNYNDPDGENISIFVREVSMDQPSIKDLPFLVFFQGGPGHESPRPITNSGWIKRAIQDYRVLLLDQRGTGRSSIATSQTLKHLKSQKMAEWLQQFRADNIVRDAETIRQALIGTEKWSILGQSFGGFCAIHYLSFYQESLKEVFITGGLPPLKAHPDNIYRRTYRRVEEKNKLFYSIFPDSYDYARRIADYLLTNNVHLPNGDLLTVERFQQLGLQLGFSDG
;
A
#
# COMPACT_ATOMS: atom_id res chain seq x y z
N MET A 1 -20.47 4.12 -6.75
CA MET A 1 -21.70 3.32 -6.72
C MET A 1 -21.44 2.03 -5.97
N VAL A 2 -22.36 1.59 -5.12
CA VAL A 2 -22.26 0.30 -4.43
C VAL A 2 -22.38 -0.82 -5.45
N THR A 3 -21.41 -1.73 -5.48
CA THR A 3 -21.38 -2.88 -6.39
C THR A 3 -21.66 -4.20 -5.70
N SER A 4 -21.45 -4.30 -4.39
CA SER A 4 -21.77 -5.49 -3.60
C SER A 4 -21.93 -5.18 -2.12
N ILE A 5 -22.78 -5.94 -1.42
CA ILE A 5 -22.95 -5.91 0.04
C ILE A 5 -23.03 -7.36 0.54
N TYR A 6 -22.20 -7.73 1.51
CA TYR A 6 -22.22 -9.07 2.10
C TYR A 6 -21.60 -9.09 3.50
N THR A 7 -21.97 -10.08 4.30
CA THR A 7 -21.32 -10.36 5.59
C THR A 7 -20.30 -11.48 5.40
N TYR A 8 -19.10 -11.28 5.95
CA TYR A 8 -18.03 -12.28 5.91
C TYR A 8 -17.20 -12.24 7.20
N SER A 9 -16.99 -13.39 7.84
CA SER A 9 -16.22 -13.51 9.09
C SER A 9 -16.65 -12.51 10.20
N GLY A 10 -17.94 -12.21 10.30
CA GLY A 10 -18.48 -11.25 11.29
C GLY A 10 -18.22 -9.78 10.97
N MET A 11 -17.84 -9.46 9.73
CA MET A 11 -17.70 -8.10 9.20
C MET A 11 -18.75 -7.88 8.11
N THR A 12 -19.34 -6.69 8.09
CA THR A 12 -20.10 -6.21 6.94
C THR A 12 -19.13 -5.60 5.93
N ILE A 13 -19.22 -6.05 4.69
CA ILE A 13 -18.40 -5.58 3.57
C ILE A 13 -19.32 -4.89 2.56
N ILE A 14 -18.94 -3.67 2.18
CA ILE A 14 -19.60 -2.92 1.11
C ILE A 14 -18.53 -2.56 0.08
N GLU A 15 -18.76 -2.90 -1.17
CA GLU A 15 -17.85 -2.59 -2.26
C GLU A 15 -18.39 -1.42 -3.07
N HIS A 16 -17.51 -0.47 -3.39
CA HIS A 16 -17.83 0.74 -4.14
C HIS A 16 -16.86 0.89 -5.30
N ASP A 17 -17.39 1.37 -6.44
CA ASP A 17 -16.59 1.87 -7.55
C ASP A 17 -16.91 3.34 -7.81
N PHE A 18 -15.88 4.18 -7.87
CA PHE A 18 -15.99 5.61 -8.15
C PHE A 18 -15.30 5.94 -9.47
N ILE A 19 -15.90 6.82 -10.27
CA ILE A 19 -15.30 7.30 -11.50
C ILE A 19 -14.68 8.67 -11.21
N VAL A 20 -13.39 8.82 -11.54
CA VAL A 20 -12.60 10.03 -11.32
C VAL A 20 -11.76 10.32 -12.57
N PRO A 21 -11.34 11.57 -12.80
CA PRO A 21 -10.48 11.89 -13.92
C PRO A 21 -9.10 11.24 -13.76
N LEU A 22 -8.57 10.71 -14.86
CA LEU A 22 -7.18 10.29 -14.95
C LEU A 22 -6.27 11.48 -14.63
N ASN A 23 -6.53 12.63 -15.26
CA ASN A 23 -5.79 13.87 -15.09
C ASN A 23 -6.69 14.96 -14.50
N TYR A 24 -6.46 15.36 -13.25
CA TYR A 24 -7.25 16.41 -12.60
C TYR A 24 -7.06 17.82 -13.21
N ASN A 25 -6.05 18.04 -14.05
CA ASN A 25 -5.90 19.27 -14.84
C ASN A 25 -6.71 19.25 -16.15
N ASP A 26 -7.30 18.10 -16.49
CA ASP A 26 -8.15 17.89 -17.67
C ASP A 26 -9.35 17.00 -17.26
N PRO A 27 -10.29 17.54 -16.45
CA PRO A 27 -11.35 16.75 -15.83
C PRO A 27 -12.37 16.20 -16.83
N ASP A 28 -12.46 16.77 -18.02
CA ASP A 28 -13.33 16.31 -19.12
C ASP A 28 -12.66 15.22 -19.98
N GLY A 29 -11.42 14.86 -19.66
CA GLY A 29 -10.61 13.87 -20.38
C GLY A 29 -10.95 12.42 -20.01
N GLU A 30 -9.93 11.56 -20.08
CA GLU A 30 -10.04 10.15 -19.73
C GLU A 30 -10.40 9.97 -18.24
N ASN A 31 -11.31 9.04 -17.95
CA ASN A 31 -11.68 8.67 -16.59
C ASN A 31 -11.13 7.29 -16.21
N ILE A 32 -10.88 7.11 -14.91
CA ILE A 32 -10.49 5.83 -14.31
C ILE A 32 -11.48 5.43 -13.21
N SER A 33 -11.52 4.13 -12.91
CA SER A 33 -12.31 3.60 -11.80
C SER A 33 -11.42 3.45 -10.56
N ILE A 34 -11.94 3.87 -9.41
CA ILE A 34 -11.33 3.69 -8.10
C ILE A 34 -12.23 2.78 -7.26
N PHE A 35 -11.69 1.61 -6.92
CA PHE A 35 -12.33 0.65 -6.05
C PHE A 35 -12.09 0.99 -4.58
N VAL A 36 -13.16 0.95 -3.78
CA VAL A 36 -13.09 1.11 -2.33
C VAL A 36 -13.89 -0.01 -1.68
N ARG A 37 -13.24 -0.73 -0.77
CA ARG A 37 -13.92 -1.70 0.11
C ARG A 37 -14.14 -1.08 1.48
N GLU A 38 -15.38 -0.91 1.84
CA GLU A 38 -15.78 -0.56 3.19
C GLU A 38 -15.89 -1.82 4.05
N VAL A 39 -15.32 -1.77 5.26
CA VAL A 39 -15.35 -2.84 6.25
C VAL A 39 -15.84 -2.27 7.57
N SER A 40 -16.79 -2.95 8.20
CA SER A 40 -17.34 -2.54 9.48
C SER A 40 -17.84 -3.73 10.29
N MET A 41 -18.15 -3.54 11.58
CA MET A 41 -18.80 -4.59 12.37
C MET A 41 -20.22 -4.82 11.90
N ASP A 42 -20.67 -6.08 11.94
CA ASP A 42 -22.05 -6.46 11.63
C ASP A 42 -22.99 -6.14 12.81
N GLN A 43 -23.29 -4.86 13.03
CA GLN A 43 -24.14 -4.37 14.13
C GLN A 43 -24.99 -3.15 13.75
N PRO A 44 -26.17 -2.93 14.40
CA PRO A 44 -27.14 -1.90 13.98
C PRO A 44 -26.66 -0.44 14.06
N SER A 45 -25.80 -0.10 15.04
CA SER A 45 -25.33 1.27 15.30
C SER A 45 -24.19 1.74 14.38
N ILE A 46 -23.85 0.95 13.37
CA ILE A 46 -22.66 1.19 12.55
C ILE A 46 -22.79 2.41 11.63
N LYS A 47 -24.02 2.79 11.26
CA LYS A 47 -24.28 3.89 10.32
C LYS A 47 -23.81 5.25 10.84
N ASP A 48 -23.68 5.38 12.16
CA ASP A 48 -23.30 6.62 12.83
C ASP A 48 -21.78 6.76 13.04
N LEU A 49 -21.00 5.70 12.75
CA LEU A 49 -19.55 5.75 12.91
C LEU A 49 -18.87 6.55 11.79
N PRO A 50 -17.83 7.35 12.12
CA PRO A 50 -17.06 8.08 11.13
C PRO A 50 -16.27 7.12 10.22
N PHE A 51 -15.89 7.61 9.03
CA PHE A 51 -15.01 6.87 8.14
C PHE A 51 -13.54 6.97 8.56
N LEU A 52 -12.81 5.87 8.40
CA LEU A 52 -11.35 5.81 8.43
C LEU A 52 -10.83 5.32 7.08
N VAL A 53 -10.16 6.18 6.32
CA VAL A 53 -9.56 5.80 5.04
C VAL A 53 -8.16 5.27 5.24
N PHE A 54 -7.90 4.08 4.70
CA PHE A 54 -6.59 3.48 4.74
C PHE A 54 -5.83 3.74 3.43
N PHE A 55 -4.65 4.35 3.55
CA PHE A 55 -3.70 4.50 2.47
C PHE A 55 -2.60 3.46 2.62
N GLN A 56 -2.59 2.50 1.70
CA GLN A 56 -1.64 1.40 1.65
C GLN A 56 -0.24 1.86 1.25
N GLY A 57 0.77 1.19 1.80
CA GLY A 57 2.17 1.34 1.43
C GLY A 57 2.56 0.70 0.10
N GLY A 58 3.85 0.38 -0.02
CA GLY A 58 4.46 -0.06 -1.28
C GLY A 58 5.39 1.03 -1.82
N PRO A 59 4.96 1.91 -2.76
CA PRO A 59 3.67 2.02 -3.44
C PRO A 59 3.35 0.82 -4.37
N GLY A 60 2.27 0.92 -5.15
CA GLY A 60 1.95 -0.06 -6.21
C GLY A 60 1.22 -1.31 -5.75
N HIS A 61 0.70 -1.31 -4.52
CA HIS A 61 -0.08 -2.42 -3.96
C HIS A 61 -1.49 -1.96 -3.63
N GLU A 62 -2.45 -2.86 -3.81
CA GLU A 62 -3.84 -2.68 -3.42
C GLU A 62 -4.00 -2.67 -1.90
N SER A 63 -5.11 -2.11 -1.43
CA SER A 63 -5.42 -2.20 0.01
C SER A 63 -5.65 -3.67 0.44
N PRO A 64 -5.41 -4.02 1.71
CA PRO A 64 -5.58 -5.38 2.21
C PRO A 64 -6.95 -5.97 1.88
N ARG A 65 -6.99 -7.30 1.72
CA ARG A 65 -8.23 -8.08 1.57
C ARG A 65 -8.45 -8.90 2.83
N PRO A 66 -9.07 -8.36 3.88
CA PRO A 66 -9.19 -9.07 5.14
C PRO A 66 -10.07 -10.32 4.97
N ILE A 67 -9.49 -11.48 5.28
CA ILE A 67 -10.19 -12.78 5.25
C ILE A 67 -10.64 -13.23 6.65
N THR A 68 -10.19 -12.55 7.70
CA THR A 68 -10.63 -12.78 9.08
C THR A 68 -10.79 -11.46 9.79
N ASN A 69 -11.63 -11.42 10.82
CA ASN A 69 -11.73 -10.28 11.72
C ASN A 69 -10.56 -10.31 12.72
N SER A 70 -9.39 -9.84 12.30
CA SER A 70 -8.14 -9.85 13.07
C SER A 70 -7.29 -8.59 12.84
N GLY A 71 -6.17 -8.49 13.56
CA GLY A 71 -5.19 -7.41 13.43
C GLY A 71 -5.76 -6.01 13.69
N TRP A 72 -5.14 -5.00 13.08
CA TRP A 72 -5.52 -3.60 13.26
C TRP A 72 -6.94 -3.30 12.74
N ILE A 73 -7.40 -3.99 11.69
CA ILE A 73 -8.75 -3.80 11.13
C ILE A 73 -9.80 -4.16 12.18
N LYS A 74 -9.64 -5.30 12.89
CA LYS A 74 -10.54 -5.69 13.99
C LYS A 74 -10.67 -4.59 15.05
N ARG A 75 -9.57 -3.93 15.38
CA ARG A 75 -9.60 -2.83 16.35
C ARG A 75 -10.28 -1.61 15.75
N ALA A 76 -9.91 -1.22 14.53
CA ALA A 76 -10.42 -0.02 13.88
C ALA A 76 -11.94 -0.07 13.66
N ILE A 77 -12.50 -1.21 13.25
CA ILE A 77 -13.94 -1.33 12.99
C ILE A 77 -14.84 -1.20 14.23
N GLN A 78 -14.26 -1.14 15.43
CA GLN A 78 -15.00 -0.84 16.66
C GLN A 78 -15.38 0.64 16.77
N ASP A 79 -14.57 1.52 16.17
CA ASP A 79 -14.75 2.99 16.25
C ASP A 79 -15.02 3.65 14.89
N TYR A 80 -14.76 2.93 13.79
CA TYR A 80 -14.84 3.48 12.42
C TYR A 80 -15.52 2.52 11.44
N ARG A 81 -16.05 3.09 10.36
CA ARG A 81 -16.25 2.38 9.09
C ARG A 81 -14.95 2.51 8.29
N VAL A 82 -14.24 1.41 8.09
CA VAL A 82 -12.90 1.44 7.46
C VAL A 82 -13.05 1.38 5.94
N LEU A 83 -12.50 2.36 5.23
CA LEU A 83 -12.43 2.41 3.77
C LEU A 83 -11.04 1.95 3.31
N LEU A 84 -10.98 0.74 2.77
CA LEU A 84 -9.81 0.14 2.13
C LEU A 84 -9.80 0.56 0.66
N LEU A 85 -9.06 1.64 0.37
CA LEU A 85 -8.99 2.27 -0.93
C LEU A 85 -7.87 1.62 -1.77
N ASP A 86 -8.24 1.06 -2.93
CA ASP A 86 -7.24 0.71 -3.93
C ASP A 86 -6.80 2.00 -4.60
N GLN A 87 -5.55 2.40 -4.34
CA GLN A 87 -4.98 3.60 -4.95
C GLN A 87 -4.99 3.43 -6.47
N ARG A 88 -5.20 4.53 -7.23
CA ARG A 88 -5.17 4.50 -8.71
C ARG A 88 -4.00 3.66 -9.21
N GLY A 89 -4.28 2.74 -10.14
CA GLY A 89 -3.30 1.83 -10.75
C GLY A 89 -3.04 0.54 -9.98
N THR A 90 -3.69 0.32 -8.84
CA THR A 90 -3.51 -0.86 -7.99
C THR A 90 -4.79 -1.67 -7.88
N GLY A 91 -4.66 -2.99 -7.67
CA GLY A 91 -5.80 -3.88 -7.43
C GLY A 91 -6.90 -3.77 -8.49
N ARG A 92 -8.09 -3.36 -8.04
CA ARG A 92 -9.28 -3.18 -8.89
C ARG A 92 -9.41 -1.75 -9.44
N SER A 93 -8.52 -0.83 -9.06
CA SER A 93 -8.53 0.57 -9.50
C SER A 93 -7.70 0.76 -10.76
N SER A 94 -8.29 0.54 -11.95
CA SER A 94 -7.67 0.77 -13.26
C SER A 94 -6.19 0.33 -13.33
N ILE A 95 -5.96 -0.97 -13.12
CA ILE A 95 -4.64 -1.53 -12.81
C ILE A 95 -3.55 -1.19 -13.85
N ALA A 96 -2.40 -0.75 -13.37
CA ALA A 96 -1.23 -0.43 -14.18
C ALA A 96 -0.25 -1.61 -14.19
N THR A 97 -0.16 -2.30 -15.32
CA THR A 97 0.71 -3.46 -15.54
C THR A 97 1.41 -3.34 -16.89
N SER A 98 2.46 -4.14 -17.12
CA SER A 98 3.07 -4.20 -18.44
C SER A 98 2.06 -4.64 -19.53
N GLN A 99 1.09 -5.49 -19.19
CA GLN A 99 0.05 -5.93 -20.11
C GLN A 99 -0.98 -4.84 -20.41
N THR A 100 -1.41 -4.07 -19.41
CA THR A 100 -2.38 -2.98 -19.61
C THR A 100 -1.75 -1.80 -20.33
N LEU A 101 -0.46 -1.56 -20.14
CA LEU A 101 0.26 -0.43 -20.74
C LEU A 101 0.99 -0.77 -22.05
N LYS A 102 0.96 -2.03 -22.52
CA LYS A 102 1.71 -2.49 -23.71
C LYS A 102 1.44 -1.70 -25.00
N HIS A 103 0.28 -1.06 -25.08
CA HIS A 103 -0.15 -0.29 -26.24
C HIS A 103 0.43 1.14 -26.26
N LEU A 104 0.99 1.60 -25.14
CA LEU A 104 1.59 2.93 -25.01
C LEU A 104 3.08 2.89 -25.35
N LYS A 105 3.54 3.90 -26.09
CA LYS A 105 4.97 4.17 -26.26
C LYS A 105 5.57 4.75 -24.97
N SER A 106 6.87 4.59 -24.75
CA SER A 106 7.54 4.94 -23.48
C SER A 106 7.25 6.34 -22.96
N GLN A 107 7.26 7.35 -23.84
CA GLN A 107 6.95 8.73 -23.46
C GLN A 107 5.51 8.89 -22.97
N LYS A 108 4.54 8.31 -23.69
CA LYS A 108 3.13 8.34 -23.30
C LYS A 108 2.86 7.51 -22.04
N MET A 109 3.56 6.40 -21.87
CA MET A 109 3.51 5.61 -20.65
C MET A 109 4.01 6.42 -19.44
N ALA A 110 5.11 7.18 -19.59
CA ALA A 110 5.63 8.04 -18.52
C ALA A 110 4.66 9.19 -18.19
N GLU A 111 4.07 9.85 -19.20
CA GLU A 111 3.04 10.88 -19.00
C GLU A 111 1.80 10.34 -18.28
N TRP A 112 1.38 9.13 -18.65
CA TRP A 112 0.26 8.44 -18.01
C TRP A 112 0.57 8.06 -16.57
N LEU A 113 1.72 7.41 -16.30
CA LEU A 113 2.14 7.01 -14.95
C LEU A 113 2.39 8.20 -14.01
N GLN A 114 2.73 9.38 -14.54
CA GLN A 114 2.81 10.61 -13.74
C GLN A 114 1.47 10.98 -13.11
N GLN A 115 0.34 10.51 -13.64
CA GLN A 115 -0.97 10.72 -13.03
C GLN A 115 -1.20 9.85 -11.79
N PHE A 116 -0.30 8.92 -11.44
CA PHE A 116 -0.49 7.90 -10.40
C PHE A 116 0.22 8.23 -9.08
N ARG A 117 0.64 9.49 -8.93
CA ARG A 117 1.34 9.99 -7.75
C ARG A 117 0.40 10.28 -6.58
N ALA A 118 1.01 10.46 -5.40
CA ALA A 118 0.30 10.78 -4.15
C ALA A 118 -0.65 11.98 -4.25
N ASP A 119 -0.33 12.99 -5.06
CA ASP A 119 -1.19 14.16 -5.23
C ASP A 119 -2.55 13.79 -5.84
N ASN A 120 -2.53 13.00 -6.91
CA ASN A 120 -3.76 12.54 -7.55
C ASN A 120 -4.47 11.45 -6.73
N ILE A 121 -3.76 10.59 -5.99
CA ILE A 121 -4.36 9.64 -5.03
C ILE A 121 -5.17 10.39 -3.95
N VAL A 122 -4.65 11.52 -3.45
CA VAL A 122 -5.37 12.35 -2.47
C VAL A 122 -6.55 13.07 -3.12
N ARG A 123 -6.44 13.53 -4.37
CA ARG A 123 -7.58 14.10 -5.10
C ARG A 123 -8.70 13.07 -5.29
N ASP A 124 -8.36 11.81 -5.58
CA ASP A 124 -9.34 10.71 -5.65
C ASP A 124 -10.07 10.56 -4.33
N ALA A 125 -9.31 10.52 -3.23
CA ALA A 125 -9.87 10.39 -1.90
C ALA A 125 -10.79 11.57 -1.57
N GLU A 126 -10.44 12.82 -1.90
CA GLU A 126 -11.35 13.95 -1.71
C GLU A 126 -12.61 13.87 -2.57
N THR A 127 -12.51 13.47 -3.84
CA THR A 127 -13.69 13.25 -4.68
C THR A 127 -14.61 12.19 -4.06
N ILE A 128 -14.04 11.11 -3.53
CA ILE A 128 -14.77 10.03 -2.86
C ILE A 128 -15.39 10.52 -1.55
N ARG A 129 -14.66 11.28 -0.73
CA ARG A 129 -15.16 11.87 0.51
C ARG A 129 -16.38 12.73 0.26
N GLN A 130 -16.29 13.63 -0.72
CA GLN A 130 -17.38 14.52 -1.09
C GLN A 130 -18.61 13.73 -1.56
N ALA A 131 -18.41 12.66 -2.33
CA ALA A 131 -19.50 11.80 -2.79
C ALA A 131 -20.15 10.98 -1.64
N LEU A 132 -19.38 10.58 -0.63
CA LEU A 132 -19.86 9.75 0.48
C LEU A 132 -20.48 10.55 1.63
N ILE A 133 -19.84 11.65 2.02
CA ILE A 133 -20.17 12.41 3.24
C ILE A 133 -20.22 13.93 3.03
N GLY A 134 -20.17 14.41 1.78
CA GLY A 134 -20.28 15.83 1.48
C GLY A 134 -19.14 16.65 2.09
N THR A 135 -19.47 17.60 2.97
CA THR A 135 -18.50 18.49 3.61
C THR A 135 -17.95 17.94 4.93
N GLU A 136 -18.43 16.79 5.39
CA GLU A 136 -18.00 16.21 6.67
C GLU A 136 -16.56 15.69 6.60
N LYS A 137 -15.90 15.73 7.76
CA LYS A 137 -14.51 15.28 7.89
C LYS A 137 -14.43 13.77 8.10
N TRP A 138 -13.36 13.16 7.59
CA TRP A 138 -13.03 11.75 7.88
C TRP A 138 -11.65 11.63 8.51
N SER A 139 -11.36 10.47 9.09
CA SER A 139 -10.04 10.14 9.62
C SER A 139 -9.24 9.36 8.56
N ILE A 140 -7.91 9.46 8.59
CA ILE A 140 -7.04 8.72 7.66
C ILE A 140 -5.94 7.96 8.39
N LEU A 141 -5.56 6.79 7.86
CA LEU A 141 -4.43 5.98 8.32
C LEU A 141 -3.49 5.72 7.13
N GLY A 142 -2.30 6.32 7.18
CA GLY A 142 -1.24 6.11 6.19
C GLY A 142 -0.22 5.09 6.67
N GLN A 143 0.07 4.08 5.86
CA GLN A 143 1.12 3.08 6.13
C GLN A 143 2.22 3.18 5.07
N SER A 144 3.48 3.28 5.48
CA SER A 144 4.62 3.38 4.54
C SER A 144 4.36 4.45 3.45
N PHE A 145 4.34 4.16 2.15
CA PHE A 145 3.99 5.15 1.12
C PHE A 145 2.66 5.89 1.40
N GLY A 146 1.68 5.24 2.04
CA GLY A 146 0.45 5.92 2.48
C GLY A 146 0.68 7.07 3.46
N GLY A 147 1.80 7.10 4.19
CA GLY A 147 2.25 8.25 4.96
C GLY A 147 2.58 9.48 4.10
N PHE A 148 3.11 9.27 2.89
CA PHE A 148 3.32 10.37 1.93
C PHE A 148 1.97 10.92 1.45
N CYS A 149 0.98 10.05 1.22
CA CYS A 149 -0.39 10.47 0.92
C CYS A 149 -0.99 11.26 2.09
N ALA A 150 -0.83 10.79 3.33
CA ALA A 150 -1.33 11.49 4.52
C ALA A 150 -0.72 12.89 4.69
N ILE A 151 0.59 13.04 4.46
CA ILE A 151 1.26 14.35 4.52
C ILE A 151 0.82 15.27 3.37
N HIS A 152 0.59 14.72 2.17
CA HIS A 152 0.02 15.50 1.08
C HIS A 152 -1.41 15.97 1.42
N TYR A 153 -2.22 15.10 2.02
CA TYR A 153 -3.56 15.43 2.51
C TYR A 153 -3.54 16.58 3.52
N LEU A 154 -2.66 16.51 4.52
CA LEU A 154 -2.44 17.59 5.48
C LEU A 154 -1.98 18.90 4.83
N SER A 155 -1.28 18.83 3.70
CA SER A 155 -0.75 20.02 3.04
C SER A 155 -1.78 20.74 2.17
N PHE A 156 -2.72 20.01 1.57
CA PHE A 156 -3.64 20.56 0.56
C PHE A 156 -5.13 20.49 0.96
N TYR A 157 -5.50 19.61 1.89
CA TYR A 157 -6.89 19.31 2.27
C TYR A 157 -7.05 19.11 3.78
N GLN A 158 -6.29 19.83 4.61
CA GLN A 158 -6.35 19.70 6.08
C GLN A 158 -7.76 19.91 6.66
N GLU A 159 -8.58 20.76 6.04
CA GLU A 159 -9.92 21.06 6.53
C GLU A 159 -10.88 19.87 6.40
N SER A 160 -10.56 18.92 5.52
CA SER A 160 -11.32 17.69 5.30
C SER A 160 -11.01 16.58 6.31
N LEU A 161 -10.02 16.78 7.19
CA LEU A 161 -9.50 15.74 8.08
C LEU A 161 -9.91 15.94 9.54
N LYS A 162 -10.40 14.86 10.15
CA LYS A 162 -10.69 14.79 11.59
C LYS A 162 -9.43 14.37 12.35
N GLU A 163 -8.81 13.27 11.94
CA GLU A 163 -7.61 12.68 12.56
C GLU A 163 -6.69 12.11 11.48
N VAL A 164 -5.38 12.07 11.78
CA VAL A 164 -4.37 11.51 10.89
C VAL A 164 -3.45 10.57 11.66
N PHE A 165 -3.48 9.30 11.30
CA PHE A 165 -2.61 8.26 11.84
C PHE A 165 -1.54 7.90 10.81
N ILE A 166 -0.26 7.85 11.23
CA ILE A 166 0.86 7.53 10.33
C ILE A 166 1.66 6.37 10.92
N THR A 167 1.74 5.27 10.17
CA THR A 167 2.48 4.05 10.50
C THR A 167 3.65 3.88 9.54
N GLY A 168 4.61 4.82 9.67
CA GLY A 168 5.74 4.97 8.76
C GLY A 168 5.42 5.81 7.52
N GLY A 169 6.48 6.24 6.81
CA GLY A 169 6.33 7.03 5.58
C GLY A 169 6.26 8.54 5.74
N LEU A 170 6.93 9.09 6.75
CA LEU A 170 7.13 10.54 6.84
C LEU A 170 8.21 10.96 5.82
N PRO A 171 7.87 11.82 4.83
CA PRO A 171 8.84 12.27 3.85
C PRO A 171 9.91 13.15 4.53
N PRO A 172 11.20 12.91 4.28
CA PRO A 172 12.24 13.76 4.83
C PRO A 172 12.26 15.11 4.09
N LEU A 173 12.49 16.21 4.82
CA LEU A 173 12.63 17.53 4.19
C LEU A 173 13.95 17.71 3.43
N LYS A 174 15.03 17.11 3.95
CA LYS A 174 16.40 17.30 3.43
C LYS A 174 17.25 16.03 3.40
N ALA A 175 16.71 14.90 3.85
CA ALA A 175 17.51 13.68 3.97
C ALA A 175 17.66 13.00 2.61
N HIS A 176 18.89 12.65 2.25
CA HIS A 176 19.17 11.78 1.12
C HIS A 176 18.73 10.34 1.42
N PRO A 177 18.14 9.59 0.47
CA PRO A 177 17.71 8.21 0.68
C PRO A 177 18.82 7.30 1.23
N ASP A 178 20.06 7.45 0.74
CA ASP A 178 21.20 6.67 1.24
C ASP A 178 21.43 6.81 2.74
N ASN A 179 21.15 7.98 3.33
CA ASN A 179 21.28 8.16 4.78
C ASN A 179 20.23 7.36 5.55
N ILE A 180 19.04 7.18 4.96
CA ILE A 180 17.98 6.35 5.53
C ILE A 180 18.40 4.88 5.47
N TYR A 181 18.87 4.41 4.32
CA TYR A 181 19.35 3.03 4.15
C TYR A 181 20.56 2.73 5.04
N ARG A 182 21.56 3.62 5.12
CA ARG A 182 22.73 3.41 6.00
C ARG A 182 22.33 3.25 7.47
N ARG A 183 21.27 3.90 7.92
CA ARG A 183 20.74 3.71 9.28
C ARG A 183 20.12 2.34 9.52
N THR A 184 19.60 1.68 8.48
CA THR A 184 19.03 0.32 8.60
C THR A 184 20.10 -0.77 8.62
N TYR A 185 21.30 -0.51 8.09
CA TYR A 185 22.36 -1.52 7.98
C TYR A 185 22.76 -2.15 9.32
N ARG A 186 22.90 -1.33 10.36
CA ARG A 186 23.18 -1.84 11.71
C ARG A 186 22.10 -2.81 12.18
N ARG A 187 20.83 -2.50 11.93
CA ARG A 187 19.71 -3.35 12.33
C ARG A 187 19.69 -4.65 11.53
N VAL A 188 19.98 -4.59 10.23
CA VAL A 188 20.11 -5.78 9.38
C VAL A 188 21.24 -6.67 9.87
N GLU A 189 22.39 -6.10 10.21
CA GLU A 189 23.53 -6.84 10.76
C GLU A 189 23.17 -7.55 12.08
N GLU A 190 22.53 -6.83 13.02
CA GLU A 190 22.05 -7.39 14.28
C GLU A 190 21.07 -8.55 14.06
N LYS A 191 20.12 -8.42 13.12
CA LYS A 191 19.15 -9.47 12.80
C LYS A 191 19.80 -10.69 12.15
N ASN A 192 20.81 -10.50 11.29
CA ASN A 192 21.57 -11.61 10.72
C ASN A 192 22.37 -12.35 11.79
N LYS A 193 23.06 -11.63 12.69
CA LYS A 193 23.78 -12.23 13.82
C LYS A 193 22.86 -13.04 14.71
N LEU A 194 21.68 -12.50 15.04
CA LEU A 194 20.67 -13.20 15.81
C LEU A 194 20.18 -14.46 15.09
N PHE A 195 19.88 -14.38 13.80
CA PHE A 195 19.45 -15.53 13.00
C PHE A 195 20.47 -16.67 13.06
N TYR A 196 21.75 -16.39 12.81
CA TYR A 196 22.80 -17.43 12.89
C TYR A 196 23.08 -17.91 14.31
N SER A 197 22.82 -17.09 15.34
CA SER A 197 22.92 -17.56 16.74
C SER A 197 21.82 -18.57 17.09
N ILE A 198 20.63 -18.44 16.50
CA ILE A 198 19.49 -19.35 16.70
C ILE A 198 19.64 -20.60 15.82
N PHE A 199 20.15 -20.42 14.59
CA PHE A 199 20.34 -21.48 13.61
C PHE A 199 21.81 -21.53 13.13
N PRO A 200 22.73 -22.09 13.93
CA PRO A 200 24.16 -22.09 13.60
C PRO A 200 24.49 -22.77 12.27
N ASP A 201 23.86 -23.91 11.98
CA ASP A 201 24.10 -24.67 10.75
C ASP A 201 23.71 -23.88 9.49
N SER A 202 22.79 -22.92 9.61
CA SER A 202 22.38 -22.06 8.49
C SER A 202 23.53 -21.23 7.94
N TYR A 203 24.57 -20.95 8.74
CA TYR A 203 25.76 -20.25 8.27
C TYR A 203 26.49 -21.05 7.19
N ASP A 204 26.77 -22.33 7.46
CA ASP A 204 27.46 -23.20 6.51
C ASP A 204 26.60 -23.49 5.26
N TYR A 205 25.28 -23.64 5.43
CA TYR A 205 24.37 -23.81 4.28
C TYR A 205 24.35 -22.56 3.39
N ALA A 206 24.22 -21.37 3.99
CA ALA A 206 24.21 -20.12 3.24
C ALA A 206 25.53 -19.90 2.47
N ARG A 207 26.67 -20.21 3.10
CA ARG A 207 27.99 -20.15 2.44
C ARG A 207 28.07 -21.12 1.27
N ARG A 208 27.71 -22.39 1.46
CA ARG A 208 27.75 -23.41 0.39
C ARG A 208 26.88 -23.04 -0.80
N ILE A 209 25.70 -22.47 -0.55
CA ILE A 209 24.82 -21.97 -1.61
C ILE A 209 25.50 -20.81 -2.34
N ALA A 210 26.01 -19.80 -1.61
CA ALA A 210 26.67 -18.66 -2.22
C ALA A 210 27.89 -19.08 -3.07
N ASP A 211 28.75 -19.97 -2.57
CA ASP A 211 29.92 -20.48 -3.29
C ASP A 211 29.52 -21.18 -4.60
N TYR A 212 28.42 -21.95 -4.57
CA TYR A 212 27.88 -22.59 -5.77
C TYR A 212 27.36 -21.56 -6.77
N LEU A 213 26.61 -20.55 -6.31
CA LEU A 213 26.07 -19.49 -7.18
C LEU A 213 27.16 -18.59 -7.79
N LEU A 214 28.32 -18.43 -7.15
CA LEU A 214 29.45 -17.68 -7.71
C LEU A 214 30.12 -18.37 -8.90
N THR A 215 30.01 -19.69 -8.99
CA THR A 215 30.73 -20.51 -9.97
C THR A 215 29.81 -21.20 -10.98
N ASN A 216 28.49 -21.10 -10.80
CA ASN A 216 27.49 -21.76 -11.63
C ASN A 216 26.36 -20.80 -11.99
N ASN A 217 25.83 -20.95 -13.22
CA ASN A 217 24.63 -20.25 -13.65
C ASN A 217 23.39 -21.05 -13.24
N VAL A 218 22.75 -20.64 -12.15
CA VAL A 218 21.52 -21.27 -11.66
C VAL A 218 20.31 -20.44 -12.08
N HIS A 219 19.34 -21.07 -12.74
CA HIS A 219 18.11 -20.41 -13.15
C HIS A 219 16.93 -20.86 -12.30
N LEU A 220 16.04 -19.92 -11.96
CA LEU A 220 14.77 -20.18 -11.31
C LEU A 220 13.74 -20.75 -12.31
N PRO A 221 12.61 -21.32 -11.86
CA PRO A 221 11.58 -21.87 -12.76
C PRO A 221 11.02 -20.88 -13.78
N ASN A 222 11.09 -19.58 -13.51
CA ASN A 222 10.68 -18.53 -14.42
C ASN A 222 11.78 -18.11 -15.43
N GLY A 223 12.94 -18.76 -15.41
CA GLY A 223 14.07 -18.50 -16.29
C GLY A 223 15.06 -17.45 -15.78
N ASP A 224 14.75 -16.73 -14.70
CA ASP A 224 15.65 -15.72 -14.17
C ASP A 224 16.91 -16.34 -13.56
N LEU A 225 18.03 -15.61 -13.64
CA LEU A 225 19.25 -15.98 -12.92
C LEU A 225 19.08 -15.78 -11.40
N LEU A 226 19.45 -16.81 -10.63
CA LEU A 226 19.61 -16.75 -9.18
C LEU A 226 21.05 -16.36 -8.86
N THR A 227 21.29 -15.08 -8.58
CA THR A 227 22.60 -14.61 -8.11
C THR A 227 22.72 -14.71 -6.58
N VAL A 228 23.93 -14.53 -6.06
CA VAL A 228 24.17 -14.44 -4.61
C VAL A 228 23.36 -13.31 -3.98
N GLU A 229 23.33 -12.14 -4.61
CA GLU A 229 22.60 -10.96 -4.12
C GLU A 229 21.10 -11.24 -4.07
N ARG A 230 20.56 -11.93 -5.08
CA ARG A 230 19.15 -12.34 -5.07
C ARG A 230 18.87 -13.36 -3.98
N PHE A 231 19.76 -14.33 -3.76
CA PHE A 231 19.64 -15.28 -2.65
C PHE A 231 19.66 -14.56 -1.28
N GLN A 232 20.53 -13.57 -1.10
CA GLN A 232 20.62 -12.77 0.13
C GLN A 232 19.34 -11.98 0.44
N GLN A 233 18.50 -11.67 -0.56
CA GLN A 233 17.21 -11.00 -0.34
C GLN A 233 16.23 -11.82 0.51
N LEU A 234 16.42 -13.14 0.65
CA LEU A 234 15.64 -13.95 1.60
C LEU A 234 15.74 -13.43 3.04
N GLY A 235 16.85 -12.77 3.38
CA GLY A 235 17.07 -12.14 4.68
C GLY A 235 16.23 -10.88 4.93
N LEU A 236 15.57 -10.30 3.92
CA LEU A 236 14.74 -9.09 4.09
C LEU A 236 13.57 -9.30 5.08
N GLN A 237 13.14 -10.55 5.28
CA GLN A 237 12.07 -10.91 6.19
C GLN A 237 12.53 -11.08 7.65
N LEU A 238 13.84 -11.05 7.92
CA LEU A 238 14.36 -11.26 9.28
C LEU A 238 13.93 -10.11 10.22
N GLY A 239 13.02 -10.45 11.13
CA GLY A 239 12.47 -9.50 12.09
C GLY A 239 11.28 -8.68 11.58
N PHE A 240 10.67 -9.09 10.46
CA PHE A 240 9.36 -8.61 10.05
C PHE A 240 8.29 -9.04 11.08
N SER A 241 7.36 -8.15 11.38
CA SER A 241 6.15 -8.41 12.18
C SER A 241 5.00 -7.57 11.66
N ASP A 242 3.78 -7.97 11.98
CA ASP A 242 2.54 -7.24 11.69
C ASP A 242 2.30 -6.03 12.60
N GLY A 243 3.09 -5.90 13.67
CA GLY A 243 3.05 -4.78 14.62
C GLY A 243 2.57 -5.23 15.97
#